data_AF-A0A7S2T2G4-F1
#
_entry.id   AF-A0A7S2T2G4-F1
#
_cell.length_a   1.000
_cell.length_b   1.000
_cell.length_c   1.000
_cell.angle_alpha   90.00
_cell.angle_beta   90.00
_cell.angle_gamma   90.00
#
_symmetry.space_group_name_H-M   'P 1'
#
loop_
_entity.id
_entity.type
_entity.pdbx_description
1 polymer ?
#
loop_
_entity_poly.entity_id
_entity_poly.type
_entity_poly.pdbx_seq_one_letter_code
_entity_poly.pdbx_strand_id
1 'polypeptide(L)'
;MSDEERDPNLSLYHAIEIINDGDTRQRLSALEIIQSHVDTHTLGRDELNALTDAVVSLLKDNNFKVCVGALRVASIALAQAGDHSKAMAPLLVPALIERLGDGKAAVRKGALEAIFVIIDGLHSPTIVH
;
A
#
# COMPACT_ATOMS: atom_id res chain seq x y z
N MET A 1 -33.45 10.86 1.21
CA MET A 1 -32.69 9.59 1.19
C MET A 1 -31.30 9.97 1.63
N SER A 2 -31.04 9.72 2.90
CA SER A 2 -29.93 10.29 3.66
C SER A 2 -28.62 9.71 3.15
N ASP A 3 -27.70 10.57 2.73
CA ASP A 3 -26.28 10.27 2.58
C ASP A 3 -25.70 9.98 3.98
N GLU A 4 -26.05 8.81 4.50
CA GLU A 4 -25.57 8.25 5.74
C GLU A 4 -24.09 7.94 5.55
N GLU A 5 -23.25 8.93 5.88
CA GLU A 5 -21.88 8.83 6.38
C GLU A 5 -21.28 7.44 6.18
N ARG A 6 -20.89 7.16 4.93
CA ARG A 6 -20.33 5.87 4.55
C ARG A 6 -19.00 5.76 5.27
N ASP A 7 -18.95 4.94 6.33
CA ASP A 7 -17.76 4.72 7.14
C ASP A 7 -16.54 4.53 6.21
N PRO A 8 -15.57 5.47 6.20
CA PRO A 8 -14.47 5.45 5.27
C PRO A 8 -13.62 4.17 5.41
N ASN A 9 -13.63 3.56 6.60
CA ASN A 9 -12.89 2.34 6.88
C ASN A 9 -13.58 1.12 6.26
N LEU A 10 -14.91 1.10 6.22
CA LEU A 10 -15.67 0.04 5.53
C LEU A 10 -15.34 0.01 4.03
N SER A 11 -15.10 1.19 3.43
CA SER A 11 -14.66 1.28 2.04
C SER A 11 -13.24 0.75 1.81
N LEU A 12 -12.33 0.91 2.79
CA LEU A 12 -10.97 0.38 2.72
C LEU A 12 -10.97 -1.15 2.77
N TYR A 13 -11.60 -1.75 3.78
CA TYR A 13 -11.62 -3.20 3.95
C TYR A 13 -12.32 -3.91 2.78
N HIS A 14 -13.42 -3.36 2.28
CA HIS A 14 -14.08 -3.91 1.10
C HIS A 14 -13.18 -3.87 -0.15
N ALA A 15 -12.41 -2.79 -0.34
CA ALA A 15 -11.46 -2.73 -1.45
C ALA A 15 -10.31 -3.74 -1.28
N ILE A 16 -9.85 -3.99 -0.05
CA ILE A 16 -8.86 -5.03 0.26
C ILE A 16 -9.40 -6.43 -0.05
N GLU A 17 -10.68 -6.71 0.23
CA GLU A 17 -11.32 -7.97 -0.18
C GLU A 17 -11.31 -8.13 -1.71
N ILE A 18 -11.69 -7.08 -2.45
CA ILE A 18 -11.67 -7.08 -3.92
C ILE A 18 -10.25 -7.31 -4.46
N ILE A 19 -9.22 -6.80 -3.80
CA ILE A 19 -7.82 -7.03 -4.19
C ILE A 19 -7.49 -8.53 -4.23
N ASN A 20 -7.97 -9.29 -3.25
CA ASN A 20 -7.60 -10.70 -3.10
C ASN A 20 -8.38 -11.62 -4.06
N ASP A 21 -9.65 -11.34 -4.29
CA ASP A 21 -10.55 -12.24 -5.04
C ASP A 21 -10.93 -11.72 -6.44
N GLY A 22 -10.68 -10.45 -6.72
CA GLY A 22 -11.11 -9.80 -7.96
C GLY A 22 -10.19 -10.05 -9.15
N ASP A 23 -10.72 -9.85 -10.36
CA ASP A 23 -9.92 -9.84 -11.59
C ASP A 23 -9.02 -8.60 -11.69
N THR A 24 -8.14 -8.54 -12.69
CA THR A 24 -7.21 -7.41 -12.89
C THR A 24 -7.91 -6.05 -12.93
N ARG A 25 -9.09 -5.95 -13.53
CA ARG A 25 -9.84 -4.69 -13.64
C ARG A 25 -10.38 -4.29 -12.28
N GLN A 26 -10.94 -5.25 -11.56
CA GLN A 26 -11.43 -5.06 -10.20
C GLN A 26 -10.31 -4.64 -9.25
N ARG A 27 -9.14 -5.30 -9.34
CA ARG A 27 -7.95 -4.94 -8.54
C ARG A 27 -7.47 -3.51 -8.82
N LEU A 28 -7.47 -3.06 -10.08
CA LEU A 28 -7.13 -1.67 -10.43
C LEU A 28 -8.13 -0.67 -9.84
N SER A 29 -9.44 -0.96 -9.93
CA SER A 29 -10.47 -0.09 -9.35
C SER A 29 -10.39 -0.05 -7.82
N ALA A 30 -10.12 -1.19 -7.18
CA ALA A 30 -9.92 -1.26 -5.73
C ALA A 30 -8.67 -0.47 -5.30
N LEU A 31 -7.58 -0.54 -6.07
CA LEU A 31 -6.38 0.25 -5.83
C LEU A 31 -6.65 1.76 -5.91
N GLU A 32 -7.51 2.22 -6.81
CA GLU A 32 -7.90 3.64 -6.89
C GLU A 32 -8.68 4.08 -5.63
N ILE A 33 -9.58 3.22 -5.12
CA ILE A 33 -10.33 3.47 -3.88
C ILE A 33 -9.38 3.57 -2.70
N ILE A 34 -8.47 2.59 -2.55
CA ILE A 34 -7.49 2.57 -1.46
C ILE A 34 -6.56 3.75 -1.55
N GLN A 35 -6.12 4.09 -2.76
CA GLN A 35 -5.28 5.25 -3.00
C GLN A 35 -5.95 6.54 -2.53
N SER A 36 -7.23 6.75 -2.87
CA SER A 36 -7.98 7.90 -2.38
C SER A 36 -8.12 7.89 -0.86
N HIS A 37 -8.31 6.71 -0.26
CA HIS A 37 -8.43 6.57 1.19
C HIS A 37 -7.13 6.96 1.90
N VAL A 38 -5.98 6.41 1.48
CA VAL A 38 -4.68 6.75 2.09
C VAL A 38 -4.25 8.20 1.83
N ASP A 39 -4.70 8.82 0.74
CA ASP A 39 -4.42 10.23 0.46
C ASP A 39 -5.22 11.19 1.37
N THR A 40 -6.34 10.73 1.94
CA THR A 40 -7.29 11.58 2.68
C THR A 40 -7.38 11.27 4.16
N HIS A 41 -6.91 10.09 4.59
CA HIS A 41 -6.98 9.61 5.97
C HIS A 41 -5.61 9.17 6.46
N THR A 42 -5.37 9.34 7.77
CA THR A 42 -4.22 8.73 8.44
C THR A 42 -4.60 7.33 8.88
N LEU A 43 -3.84 6.33 8.45
CA LEU A 43 -4.15 4.93 8.74
C LEU A 43 -3.85 4.56 10.20
N GLY A 44 -4.78 3.86 10.83
CA GLY A 44 -4.57 3.18 12.09
C GLY A 44 -3.72 1.91 11.93
N ARG A 45 -3.33 1.32 13.07
CA ARG A 45 -2.45 0.15 13.10
C ARG A 45 -3.01 -1.07 12.38
N ASP A 46 -4.30 -1.36 12.58
CA ASP A 46 -4.97 -2.51 11.99
C ASP A 46 -5.13 -2.35 10.48
N GLU A 47 -5.43 -1.13 10.03
CA GLU A 47 -5.52 -0.77 8.61
C GLU A 47 -4.16 -0.88 7.93
N LEU A 48 -3.09 -0.41 8.57
CA LEU A 48 -1.71 -0.57 8.07
C LEU A 48 -1.33 -2.05 7.92
N ASN A 49 -1.71 -2.90 8.88
CA ASN A 49 -1.43 -4.33 8.81
C ASN A 49 -2.20 -4.99 7.66
N ALA A 50 -3.52 -4.76 7.58
CA ALA A 50 -4.35 -5.32 6.51
C ALA A 50 -3.88 -4.86 5.12
N LEU A 51 -3.49 -3.59 5.01
CA LEU A 51 -2.96 -3.04 3.77
C LEU A 51 -1.58 -3.60 3.42
N THR A 52 -0.73 -3.88 4.41
CA THR A 52 0.59 -4.51 4.19
C THR A 52 0.43 -5.87 3.52
N ASP A 53 -0.46 -6.72 4.05
CA ASP A 53 -0.69 -8.05 3.51
C ASP A 53 -1.24 -7.98 2.08
N ALA A 54 -2.19 -7.07 1.83
CA ALA A 54 -2.74 -6.82 0.51
C ALA A 54 -1.68 -6.31 -0.49
N VAL A 55 -0.82 -5.38 -0.08
CA VAL A 55 0.28 -4.89 -0.94
C VAL A 55 1.24 -6.03 -1.27
N VAL A 56 1.66 -6.83 -0.29
CA VAL A 56 2.58 -7.96 -0.54
C VAL A 56 2.01 -8.96 -1.54
N SER A 57 0.70 -9.22 -1.50
CA SER A 57 0.04 -10.07 -2.49
C SER A 57 0.04 -9.42 -3.89
N LEU A 58 -0.29 -8.14 -3.98
CA LEU A 58 -0.34 -7.40 -5.23
C LEU A 58 1.02 -7.16 -5.89
N LEU A 59 2.12 -7.08 -5.12
CA LEU A 59 3.46 -6.98 -5.69
C LEU A 59 3.83 -8.22 -6.52
N LYS A 60 3.16 -9.35 -6.33
CA LYS A 60 3.34 -10.59 -7.10
C LYS A 60 2.39 -10.69 -8.30
N ASP A 61 1.55 -9.68 -8.56
CA ASP A 61 0.62 -9.68 -9.67
C ASP A 61 1.36 -9.73 -11.03
N ASN A 62 0.77 -10.42 -12.00
CA ASN A 62 1.30 -10.50 -13.36
C ASN A 62 1.08 -9.19 -14.15
N ASN A 63 0.15 -8.34 -13.70
CA ASN A 63 -0.15 -7.07 -14.32
C ASN A 63 0.70 -5.95 -13.72
N PHE A 64 1.62 -5.40 -14.51
CA PHE A 64 2.51 -4.34 -14.05
C PHE A 64 1.78 -3.08 -13.56
N LYS A 65 0.58 -2.77 -14.06
CA LYS A 65 -0.18 -1.60 -13.58
C LYS A 65 -0.70 -1.82 -12.17
N VAL A 66 -1.12 -3.05 -11.85
CA VAL A 66 -1.52 -3.44 -10.50
C VAL A 66 -0.31 -3.33 -9.57
N CYS A 67 0.85 -3.86 -9.96
CA CYS A 67 2.09 -3.71 -9.18
C CYS A 67 2.46 -2.24 -8.93
N VAL A 68 2.42 -1.39 -9.97
CA VAL A 68 2.72 0.05 -9.83
C VAL A 68 1.72 0.74 -8.89
N GLY A 69 0.44 0.43 -8.99
CA GLY A 69 -0.58 0.97 -8.08
C GLY A 69 -0.33 0.55 -6.63
N ALA A 70 -0.03 -0.74 -6.41
CA ALA A 70 0.30 -1.26 -5.09
C ALA A 70 1.55 -0.59 -4.49
N LEU A 71 2.60 -0.37 -5.30
CA LEU A 71 3.82 0.33 -4.88
C LEU A 71 3.56 1.78 -4.46
N ARG A 72 2.66 2.48 -5.17
CA ARG A 72 2.27 3.84 -4.83
C ARG A 72 1.53 3.90 -3.49
N VAL A 73 0.54 3.01 -3.32
CA VAL A 73 -0.21 2.87 -2.06
C VAL A 73 0.73 2.54 -0.90
N ALA A 74 1.63 1.58 -1.11
CA ALA A 74 2.60 1.16 -0.10
C ALA A 74 3.48 2.32 0.37
N SER A 75 3.99 3.13 -0.57
CA SER A 75 4.87 4.26 -0.25
C SER A 75 4.19 5.29 0.64
N ILE A 76 2.91 5.58 0.39
CA ILE A 76 2.14 6.55 1.19
C ILE A 76 1.79 5.97 2.57
N ALA A 77 1.35 4.70 2.61
CA ALA A 77 1.07 4.02 3.87
C ALA A 77 2.32 3.92 4.76
N LEU A 78 3.48 3.59 4.19
CA LEU A 78 4.76 3.55 4.90
C LEU A 78 5.20 4.91 5.44
N ALA A 79 4.97 5.98 4.67
CA ALA A 79 5.25 7.34 5.13
C ALA A 79 4.38 7.74 6.33
N GLN A 80 3.14 7.24 6.40
CA GLN A 80 2.23 7.46 7.53
C GLN A 80 2.52 6.55 8.74
N ALA A 81 3.13 5.37 8.52
CA ALA A 81 3.30 4.35 9.54
C ALA A 81 4.25 4.75 10.69
N GLY A 82 5.10 5.76 10.51
CA GLY A 82 6.06 6.19 11.52
C GLY A 82 6.90 5.02 12.06
N ASP A 83 6.92 4.83 13.37
CA ASP A 83 7.63 3.70 14.01
C ASP A 83 7.07 2.32 13.64
N HIS A 84 5.80 2.21 13.24
CA HIS A 84 5.21 0.94 12.80
C HIS A 84 5.80 0.45 11.47
N SER A 85 6.48 1.31 10.72
CA SER A 85 7.25 0.92 9.53
C SER A 85 8.29 -0.17 9.82
N LYS A 86 8.84 -0.22 11.05
CA LYS A 86 9.78 -1.26 11.50
C LYS A 86 9.16 -2.66 11.51
N ALA A 87 7.85 -2.76 11.76
CA ALA A 87 7.13 -4.04 11.74
C ALA A 87 6.73 -4.45 10.31
N MET A 88 6.45 -3.47 9.44
CA MET A 88 6.06 -3.70 8.04
C MET A 88 7.27 -4.04 7.15
N ALA A 89 8.43 -3.45 7.43
CA ALA A 89 9.62 -3.57 6.59
C ALA A 89 10.06 -5.02 6.33
N PRO A 90 10.11 -5.94 7.31
CA PRO A 90 10.50 -7.33 7.05
C PRO A 90 9.57 -8.07 6.07
N LEU A 91 8.30 -7.66 5.98
CA LEU A 91 7.32 -8.27 5.06
C LEU A 91 7.45 -7.68 3.65
N LEU A 92 7.68 -6.37 3.55
CA LEU A 92 7.71 -5.65 2.27
C LEU A 92 9.07 -5.73 1.57
N VAL A 93 10.18 -5.62 2.31
CA VAL A 93 11.53 -5.50 1.73
C VAL A 93 11.86 -6.66 0.78
N PRO A 94 11.60 -7.94 1.10
CA PRO A 94 11.87 -9.04 0.16
C PRO A 94 11.10 -8.89 -1.15
N ALA A 95 9.81 -8.54 -1.08
CA ALA A 95 8.96 -8.35 -2.26
C ALA A 95 9.42 -7.14 -3.09
N LEU A 96 9.82 -6.04 -2.44
CA LEU A 96 10.33 -4.84 -3.11
C LEU A 96 11.66 -5.11 -3.82
N ILE A 97 12.58 -5.84 -3.19
CA ILE A 97 13.85 -6.25 -3.81
C ILE A 97 13.60 -7.09 -5.06
N GLU A 98 12.66 -8.02 -5.02
CA GLU A 98 12.28 -8.81 -6.19
C GLU A 98 11.77 -7.91 -7.33
N ARG A 99 10.96 -6.90 -7.01
CA ARG A 99 10.44 -5.94 -7.99
C ARG A 99 11.50 -4.97 -8.57
N LEU A 100 12.67 -4.84 -7.95
CA LEU A 100 13.80 -4.13 -8.59
C LEU A 100 14.32 -4.86 -9.84
N GLY A 101 14.07 -6.16 -9.97
CA GLY A 101 14.41 -6.96 -11.15
C GLY A 101 13.37 -6.91 -12.28
N ASP A 102 12.27 -6.17 -12.11
CA ASP A 102 11.15 -6.20 -13.06
C ASP A 102 11.54 -5.62 -14.44
N GLY A 103 11.01 -6.23 -15.51
CA GLY A 103 11.24 -5.77 -16.88
C GLY A 103 10.71 -4.36 -17.16
N LYS A 104 9.70 -3.89 -16.41
CA LYS A 104 9.10 -2.56 -16.54
C LYS A 104 9.80 -1.54 -15.65
N ALA A 105 10.30 -0.47 -16.26
CA ALA A 105 10.98 0.61 -15.53
C ALA A 105 10.11 1.26 -14.45
N ALA A 106 8.80 1.37 -14.68
CA ALA A 106 7.86 1.92 -13.71
C ALA A 106 7.78 1.11 -12.42
N VAL A 107 7.80 -0.23 -12.52
CA VAL A 107 7.78 -1.12 -11.35
C VAL A 107 9.08 -0.99 -10.57
N ARG A 108 10.24 -1.01 -11.26
CA ARG A 108 11.54 -0.83 -10.61
C ARG A 108 11.65 0.51 -9.87
N LYS A 109 11.19 1.59 -10.50
CA LYS A 109 11.20 2.93 -9.89
C LYS A 109 10.31 2.97 -8.65
N GLY A 110 9.08 2.48 -8.72
CA GLY A 110 8.18 2.45 -7.57
C GLY A 110 8.71 1.58 -6.42
N ALA A 111 9.35 0.45 -6.73
CA ALA A 111 9.98 -0.39 -5.71
C ALA A 111 11.14 0.32 -5.00
N LEU A 112 11.98 1.02 -5.77
CA LEU A 112 13.07 1.82 -5.21
C LEU A 112 12.55 2.97 -4.34
N GLU A 113 11.51 3.67 -4.78
CA GLU A 113 10.86 4.75 -4.01
C GLU A 113 10.31 4.23 -2.67
N ALA A 114 9.60 3.09 -2.67
CA ALA A 114 9.09 2.47 -1.46
C ALA A 114 10.22 2.07 -0.49
N ILE A 115 11.34 1.53 -1.00
CA ILE A 115 12.51 1.19 -0.18
C ILE A 115 13.09 2.45 0.47
N PHE A 116 13.19 3.57 -0.26
CA PHE A 116 13.66 4.83 0.32
C PHE A 116 12.76 5.32 1.44
N VAL A 117 11.44 5.21 1.30
CA VAL A 117 10.50 5.58 2.38
C VAL A 117 10.69 4.73 3.63
N ILE A 118 10.91 3.41 3.47
CA ILE A 118 11.24 2.53 4.61
C ILE A 118 12.51 3.02 5.29
N ILE A 119 13.57 3.26 4.52
CA ILE A 119 14.86 3.72 5.04
C ILE A 119 14.70 5.05 5.79
N ASP A 120 13.96 6.00 5.24
CA ASP A 120 13.73 7.31 5.87
C ASP A 120 12.95 7.17 7.19
N GLY A 121 11.91 6.33 7.21
CA GLY A 121 11.14 6.02 8.41
C GLY A 121 11.94 5.32 9.51
N LEU A 122 13.00 4.58 9.18
CA LEU A 122 13.89 3.96 10.16
C LEU A 122 14.84 4.95 10.85
N HIS A 123 15.19 6.05 10.18
CA HIS A 123 16.17 7.04 10.66
C HIS A 123 15.54 8.26 11.34
N SER A 124 14.23 8.48 11.17
CA SER A 124 13.52 9.62 11.75
C SER A 124 12.89 9.27 13.11
N PRO A 125 13.34 9.85 14.24
CA PRO A 125 12.60 9.77 15.49
C PRO A 125 11.34 10.60 15.33
N THR A 126 10.17 9.97 15.24
CA THR A 126 8.91 10.72 15.12
C THR A 126 8.56 11.31 16.49
N ILE A 127 8.55 12.65 16.59
CA ILE A 127 7.87 13.35 17.68
C ILE A 127 6.37 13.13 17.44
N VAL A 128 5.77 12.29 18.27
CA VAL A 128 4.32 12.10 18.32
C VAL A 128 3.73 13.40 18.90
N HIS A 129 2.93 14.13 18.12
CA HIS A 129 2.12 15.25 18.61
C HIS A 129 0.81 14.74 19.21
#